data_AF-A0A0M3IPB1-F1
#
_entry.id   AF-A0A0M3IPB1-F1
#
_cell.length_a   1.000
_cell.length_b   1.000
_cell.length_c   1.000
_cell.angle_alpha   90.00
_cell.angle_beta   90.00
_cell.angle_gamma   90.00
#
_symmetry.space_group_name_H-M   'P 1'
#
loop_
_entity.id
_entity.type
_entity.pdbx_description
1 polymer ?
#
loop_
_entity_poly.entity_id
_entity_poly.type
_entity_poly.pdbx_seq_one_letter_code
_entity_poly.pdbx_strand_id
1 'polypeptide(L)'
;MYFCFQYLFNLSMNYFDLAVDENALWVLFHYEDADHLSVSKLDINNLTIYETWNLTLINHTEVANGFVVCGVLYLVSSSYELKSDISIAYDFYRNKYRAPNIRWVNLYRNANMMSYNPYDKRIYVYDHGYLLTLPARITWRAK
;
A
#
# COMPACT_ATOMS: atom_id res chain seq x y z
N MET A 1 -6.05 21.90 3.48
CA MET A 1 -7.06 22.12 2.43
C MET A 1 -6.47 21.51 1.18
N TYR A 2 -6.82 20.26 0.84
CA TYR A 2 -6.18 19.48 -0.24
C TYR A 2 -6.64 20.03 -1.60
N PHE A 3 -5.87 20.92 -2.20
CA PHE A 3 -6.20 21.54 -3.49
C PHE A 3 -4.95 21.72 -4.37
N CYS A 4 -4.27 20.62 -4.66
CA CYS A 4 -3.43 20.50 -5.84
C CYS A 4 -3.56 19.06 -6.36
N PHE A 5 -3.40 18.83 -7.66
CA PHE A 5 -3.59 17.53 -8.36
C PHE A 5 -2.53 16.47 -8.00
N GLN A 6 -2.06 16.46 -6.74
CA GLN A 6 -1.05 15.56 -6.24
C GLN A 6 -1.76 14.44 -5.46
N TYR A 7 -1.94 13.31 -6.15
CA TYR A 7 -2.54 12.12 -5.59
C TYR A 7 -1.49 11.31 -4.80
N LEU A 8 -1.96 10.49 -3.86
CA LEU A 8 -1.17 9.57 -3.04
C LEU A 8 -0.35 8.59 -3.86
N PHE A 9 -0.99 7.94 -4.82
CA PHE A 9 -0.32 7.08 -5.79
C PHE A 9 -0.48 7.66 -7.17
N ASN A 10 0.55 7.48 -8.00
CA ASN A 10 0.51 7.88 -9.38
C ASN A 10 -0.69 7.25 -10.10
N LEU A 11 -1.55 8.08 -10.70
CA LEU A 11 -2.75 7.69 -11.46
C LEU A 11 -3.89 7.03 -10.69
N SER A 12 -3.86 6.97 -9.35
CA SER A 12 -4.93 6.33 -8.56
C SER A 12 -6.16 7.22 -8.29
N MET A 13 -6.07 8.53 -8.58
CA MET A 13 -7.07 9.54 -8.18
C MET A 13 -7.45 9.47 -6.69
N ASN A 14 -6.52 9.02 -5.84
CA ASN A 14 -6.72 8.82 -4.40
C ASN A 14 -5.76 9.73 -3.61
N TYR A 15 -6.20 10.32 -2.50
CA TYR A 15 -5.36 11.12 -1.59
C TYR A 15 -5.02 10.40 -0.28
N PHE A 16 -5.85 9.43 0.09
CA PHE A 16 -5.76 8.64 1.31
C PHE A 16 -6.16 7.20 1.03
N ASP A 17 -5.28 6.26 1.37
CA ASP A 17 -5.59 4.84 1.27
C ASP A 17 -5.69 4.22 2.65
N LEU A 18 -6.79 3.51 2.88
CA LEU A 18 -7.11 2.89 4.17
C LEU A 18 -6.78 1.40 4.07
N ALA A 19 -5.90 0.94 4.95
CA ALA A 19 -5.55 -0.46 5.06
C ALA A 19 -5.88 -0.99 6.46
N VAL A 20 -6.31 -2.24 6.54
CA VAL A 20 -6.54 -2.93 7.81
C VAL A 20 -5.71 -4.19 7.82
N ASP A 21 -5.05 -4.45 8.94
CA ASP A 21 -4.36 -5.71 9.19
C ASP A 21 -4.85 -6.34 10.50
N GLU A 22 -4.18 -7.40 10.95
CA GLU A 22 -4.50 -8.08 12.20
C GLU A 22 -4.36 -7.21 13.45
N ASN A 23 -3.68 -6.06 13.36
CA ASN A 23 -3.24 -5.28 14.51
C ASN A 23 -3.87 -3.90 14.60
N ALA A 24 -4.20 -3.26 13.48
CA ALA A 24 -4.67 -1.88 13.44
C ALA A 24 -5.35 -1.47 12.13
N LEU A 25 -5.92 -0.27 12.18
CA LEU A 25 -6.25 0.53 11.01
C LEU A 25 -5.04 1.39 10.63
N TRP A 26 -4.72 1.45 9.34
CA TRP A 26 -3.62 2.21 8.77
C TRP A 26 -4.15 3.19 7.74
N VAL A 27 -3.59 4.40 7.72
CA VAL A 27 -3.87 5.41 6.69
C VAL A 27 -2.55 5.72 6.00
N LEU A 28 -2.49 5.46 4.70
CA LEU A 28 -1.42 5.90 3.82
C LEU A 28 -1.81 7.25 3.22
N PHE A 29 -0.87 8.20 3.21
CA PHE A 29 -1.08 9.55 2.70
C PHE A 29 0.27 10.20 2.38
N HIS A 30 0.27 11.41 1.84
CA HIS A 30 1.45 12.26 1.81
C HIS A 30 1.07 13.66 2.30
N TYR A 31 2.06 14.41 2.79
CA TYR A 31 1.86 15.82 3.09
C TYR A 31 1.98 16.64 1.80
N GLU A 32 1.29 17.78 1.74
CA GLU A 32 1.30 18.67 0.56
C GLU A 32 2.72 19.15 0.21
N ASP A 33 3.52 19.48 1.22
CA ASP A 33 4.91 19.93 1.05
C ASP A 33 5.92 18.77 1.09
N ALA A 34 5.48 17.52 0.90
CA ALA A 34 6.33 16.34 0.95
C ALA A 34 6.11 15.39 -0.24
N ASP A 35 7.22 14.98 -0.86
CA ASP A 35 7.21 14.00 -1.95
C ASP A 35 7.27 12.55 -1.47
N HIS A 36 7.33 12.32 -0.15
CA HIS A 36 7.42 10.98 0.41
C HIS A 36 6.11 10.45 0.96
N LEU A 37 5.97 9.12 0.95
CA LEU A 37 4.84 8.43 1.55
C LEU A 37 4.90 8.53 3.08
N SER A 38 3.77 8.83 3.70
CA SER A 38 3.58 8.76 5.15
C SER A 38 2.48 7.75 5.48
N VAL A 39 2.64 7.07 6.62
CA VAL A 39 1.64 6.10 7.10
C VAL A 39 1.34 6.35 8.56
N SER A 40 0.06 6.46 8.92
CA SER A 40 -0.39 6.58 10.30
C SER A 40 -1.07 5.30 10.76
N LYS A 41 -0.81 4.90 12.01
CA LYS A 41 -1.54 3.83 12.71
C LYS A 41 -2.63 4.45 13.59
N LEU A 42 -3.85 3.96 13.45
CA LEU A 42 -5.03 4.47 14.13
C LEU A 42 -5.72 3.38 14.96
N ASP A 43 -6.38 3.81 16.04
CA ASP A 43 -7.39 3.00 16.72
C ASP A 43 -8.61 2.79 15.82
N ILE A 44 -9.08 1.56 15.72
CA ILE A 44 -10.18 1.20 14.82
C ILE A 44 -11.56 1.68 15.32
N ASN A 45 -11.72 1.92 16.62
CA ASN A 45 -12.99 2.29 17.24
C ASN A 45 -13.20 3.81 17.26
N ASN A 46 -12.12 4.57 17.46
CA ASN A 46 -12.22 6.03 17.66
C ASN A 46 -11.32 6.87 16.74
N LEU A 47 -10.54 6.25 15.84
CA LEU A 47 -9.65 6.91 14.88
C LEU A 47 -8.55 7.79 15.51
N THR A 48 -8.20 7.54 16.78
CA THR A 48 -7.05 8.21 17.40
C THR A 48 -5.77 7.75 16.72
N ILE A 49 -4.93 8.71 16.31
CA ILE A 49 -3.62 8.43 15.73
C ILE A 49 -2.65 8.05 16.85
N TYR A 50 -2.07 6.87 16.77
CA TYR A 50 -1.05 6.39 17.71
C TYR A 50 0.36 6.77 17.28
N GLU A 51 0.68 6.56 16.01
CA GLU A 51 2.03 6.76 15.49
C GLU A 51 1.98 7.03 13.99
N THR A 52 2.94 7.80 13.49
CA THR A 52 3.08 8.16 12.08
C THR A 52 4.51 7.91 11.63
N TRP A 53 4.68 7.15 10.56
CA TRP A 53 5.96 6.91 9.89
C TRP A 53 6.05 7.77 8.64
N ASN A 54 7.08 8.62 8.57
CA ASN A 54 7.42 9.38 7.37
C ASN A 54 8.48 8.58 6.59
N LEU A 55 8.08 7.93 5.50
CA LEU A 55 8.92 7.01 4.74
C LEU A 55 9.73 7.76 3.69
N THR A 56 10.67 8.59 4.13
CA THR A 56 11.44 9.54 3.28
C THR A 56 12.21 8.91 2.11
N LEU A 57 12.43 7.59 2.12
CA LEU A 57 13.07 6.84 1.03
C LEU A 57 12.10 6.38 -0.07
N ILE A 58 10.80 6.63 0.09
CA ILE A 58 9.76 6.21 -0.85
C ILE A 58 9.12 7.47 -1.40
N ASN A 59 9.39 7.79 -2.66
CA ASN A 59 8.64 8.81 -3.36
C ASN A 59 7.23 8.29 -3.64
N HIS A 60 6.20 9.03 -3.23
CA HIS A 60 4.81 8.59 -3.39
C HIS A 60 4.41 8.39 -4.86
N THR A 61 5.06 9.10 -5.78
CA THR A 61 4.82 9.00 -7.23
C THR A 61 5.46 7.77 -7.90
N GLU A 62 6.38 7.09 -7.23
CA GLU A 62 7.07 5.88 -7.73
C GLU A 62 6.32 4.59 -7.42
N VAL A 63 5.25 4.68 -6.63
CA VAL A 63 4.44 3.53 -6.21
C VAL A 63 3.00 3.71 -6.69
N ALA A 64 2.39 2.61 -7.12
CA ALA A 64 1.07 2.62 -7.74
C ALA A 64 -0.05 2.19 -6.79
N ASN A 65 0.28 1.38 -5.78
CA ASN A 65 -0.67 0.92 -4.77
C ASN A 65 0.08 0.39 -3.55
N GLY A 66 -0.64 0.14 -2.45
CA GLY A 66 -0.04 -0.41 -1.23
C GLY A 66 -1.05 -1.15 -0.37
N PHE A 67 -0.56 -2.13 0.40
CA PHE A 67 -1.38 -2.82 1.39
C PHE A 67 -0.54 -3.24 2.59
N VAL A 68 -1.18 -3.44 3.75
CA VAL A 68 -0.51 -3.82 4.99
C VAL A 68 -0.93 -5.23 5.39
N VAL A 69 0.04 -6.09 5.72
CA VAL A 69 -0.19 -7.44 6.25
C VAL A 69 0.71 -7.65 7.44
N CYS A 70 0.16 -8.06 8.59
CA CYS A 70 0.92 -8.32 9.82
C CYS A 70 1.91 -7.18 10.22
N GLY A 71 1.50 -5.92 10.06
CA GLY A 71 2.32 -4.73 10.37
C GLY A 71 3.48 -4.48 9.40
N VAL A 72 3.44 -5.09 8.22
CA VAL A 72 4.39 -4.81 7.14
C VAL A 72 3.63 -4.20 5.97
N LEU A 73 4.03 -2.99 5.57
CA LEU A 73 3.58 -2.34 4.36
C LEU A 73 4.25 -2.99 3.14
N TYR A 74 3.48 -3.27 2.10
CA TYR A 74 3.94 -3.76 0.81
C TYR A 74 3.49 -2.80 -0.28
N LEU A 75 4.42 -2.34 -1.11
CA LEU A 75 4.15 -1.35 -2.17
C LEU A 75 4.33 -1.97 -3.55
N VAL A 76 3.37 -1.71 -4.43
CA VAL A 76 3.33 -2.21 -5.80
C VAL A 76 3.91 -1.15 -6.73
N SER A 77 4.86 -1.57 -7.58
CA SER A 77 5.61 -0.65 -8.45
C SER A 77 4.76 -0.06 -9.59
N SER A 78 3.83 -0.82 -10.17
CA SER A 78 2.98 -0.36 -11.28
C SER A 78 1.58 -0.99 -11.25
N SER A 79 0.55 -0.21 -11.63
CA SER A 79 -0.83 -0.65 -11.80
C SER A 79 -1.21 -0.95 -13.25
N TYR A 80 -0.37 -0.58 -14.22
CA TYR A 80 -0.64 -0.66 -15.67
C TYR A 80 0.26 -1.63 -16.44
N GLU A 81 1.44 -1.94 -15.89
CA GLU A 81 2.30 -2.99 -16.44
C GLU A 81 1.68 -4.36 -16.15
N LEU A 82 1.59 -5.20 -17.18
CA LEU A 82 1.07 -6.56 -17.04
C LEU A 82 1.89 -7.37 -16.03
N LYS A 83 3.22 -7.23 -16.09
CA LYS A 83 4.15 -7.83 -15.13
C LYS A 83 4.73 -6.70 -14.30
N SER A 84 4.28 -6.60 -13.06
CA SER A 84 4.82 -5.67 -12.08
C SER A 84 5.50 -6.44 -10.95
N ASP A 85 5.79 -5.77 -9.85
CA ASP A 85 6.43 -6.32 -8.69
C ASP A 85 6.03 -5.54 -7.44
N ILE A 86 6.22 -6.20 -6.30
CA ILE A 86 6.22 -5.60 -4.98
C ILE A 86 7.70 -5.43 -4.61
N SER A 87 8.26 -4.28 -4.95
CA SER A 87 9.68 -3.96 -4.82
C SER A 87 10.07 -3.53 -3.41
N ILE A 88 9.16 -2.86 -2.71
CA ILE A 88 9.42 -2.23 -1.41
C ILE A 88 8.47 -2.80 -0.36
N ALA A 89 9.02 -3.11 0.80
CA ALA A 89 8.25 -3.34 2.01
C ALA A 89 8.85 -2.63 3.21
N TYR A 90 8.00 -2.20 4.15
CA TYR A 90 8.41 -1.53 5.37
C TYR A 90 7.79 -2.22 6.59
N ASP A 91 8.65 -2.72 7.49
CA ASP A 91 8.25 -3.38 8.74
C ASP A 91 8.10 -2.31 9.83
N PHE A 92 6.85 -1.93 10.16
CA PHE A 92 6.55 -0.84 11.09
C PHE A 92 7.08 -1.12 12.50
N TYR A 93 7.04 -2.39 12.93
CA TYR A 93 7.49 -2.78 14.28
C TYR A 93 9.02 -2.79 14.41
N ARG A 94 9.74 -3.04 13.31
CA ARG A 94 11.21 -3.05 13.29
C ARG A 94 11.81 -1.77 12.73
N ASN A 95 10.99 -0.81 12.28
CA ASN A 95 11.41 0.40 11.57
C ASN A 95 12.41 0.11 10.45
N LYS A 96 12.12 -0.90 9.61
CA LYS A 96 13.09 -1.44 8.65
C LYS A 96 12.52 -1.62 7.25
N TYR A 97 13.21 -1.03 6.27
CA TYR A 97 12.99 -1.27 4.85
C TYR A 97 13.47 -2.66 4.41
N ARG A 98 12.71 -3.26 3.48
CA ARG A 98 13.02 -4.54 2.85
C ARG A 98 12.71 -4.48 1.36
N ALA A 99 13.40 -5.30 0.58
CA ALA A 99 13.15 -5.48 -0.85
C ALA A 99 12.66 -6.91 -1.12
N PRO A 100 11.34 -7.17 -1.03
CA PRO A 100 10.80 -8.52 -1.18
C PRO A 100 11.01 -9.17 -2.54
N ASN A 101 11.09 -8.36 -3.61
CA ASN A 101 11.18 -8.81 -5.00
C ASN A 101 10.11 -9.87 -5.33
N ILE A 102 8.86 -9.60 -4.94
CA ILE A 102 7.71 -10.46 -5.23
C ILE A 102 7.16 -10.04 -6.59
N ARG A 103 7.00 -11.01 -7.51
CA ARG A 103 6.38 -10.73 -8.81
C ARG A 103 4.88 -10.51 -8.65
N TRP A 104 4.36 -9.51 -9.34
CA TRP A 104 2.94 -9.17 -9.37
C TRP A 104 2.41 -9.14 -10.81
N VAL A 105 1.13 -9.43 -11.00
CA VAL A 105 0.50 -9.43 -12.33
C VAL A 105 -0.80 -8.63 -12.27
N ASN A 106 -0.88 -7.56 -13.07
CA ASN A 106 -2.11 -6.79 -13.27
C ASN A 106 -2.84 -7.35 -14.49
N LEU A 107 -3.80 -8.25 -14.29
CA LEU A 107 -4.46 -9.02 -15.36
C LEU A 107 -5.15 -8.12 -16.40
N TYR A 108 -5.76 -7.02 -15.94
CA TYR A 108 -6.48 -6.07 -16.80
C TYR A 108 -5.77 -4.71 -16.91
N ARG A 109 -4.54 -4.61 -16.38
CA ARG A 109 -3.62 -3.48 -16.56
C ARG A 109 -4.21 -2.13 -16.11
N ASN A 110 -5.13 -2.14 -15.16
CA ASN A 110 -5.67 -0.94 -14.55
C ASN A 110 -6.12 -1.22 -13.10
N ALA A 111 -5.17 -1.62 -12.25
CA ALA A 111 -5.43 -1.94 -10.86
C ALA A 111 -5.57 -0.67 -10.01
N ASN A 112 -6.82 -0.22 -9.81
CA ASN A 112 -7.14 1.03 -9.12
C ASN A 112 -7.09 0.91 -7.59
N MET A 113 -7.37 -0.29 -7.06
CA MET A 113 -7.42 -0.54 -5.62
C MET A 113 -6.81 -1.91 -5.32
N MET A 114 -5.99 -1.97 -4.28
CA MET A 114 -5.53 -3.22 -3.67
C MET A 114 -5.68 -3.13 -2.15
N SER A 115 -6.37 -4.07 -1.54
CA SER A 115 -6.60 -4.05 -0.10
C SER A 115 -6.52 -5.45 0.50
N TYR A 116 -5.89 -5.56 1.66
CA TYR A 116 -5.83 -6.80 2.42
C TYR A 116 -7.01 -6.90 3.38
N ASN A 117 -7.59 -8.11 3.49
CA ASN A 117 -8.58 -8.43 4.49
C ASN A 117 -8.01 -9.46 5.49
N PRO A 118 -7.81 -9.10 6.77
CA PRO A 118 -7.29 -10.02 7.78
C PRO A 118 -8.26 -11.14 8.15
N TYR A 119 -9.56 -10.97 7.92
CA TYR A 119 -10.58 -11.97 8.29
C TYR A 119 -10.43 -13.28 7.49
N ASP A 120 -10.22 -13.17 6.18
CA ASP A 120 -10.08 -14.31 5.27
C ASP A 120 -8.67 -14.46 4.68
N LYS A 121 -7.75 -13.56 5.07
CA LYS A 121 -6.34 -13.52 4.68
C LYS A 121 -6.15 -13.44 3.17
N ARG A 122 -6.93 -12.56 2.53
CA ARG A 122 -6.92 -12.35 1.08
C ARG A 122 -6.62 -10.91 0.71
N ILE A 123 -5.98 -10.74 -0.43
CA ILE A 123 -5.80 -9.45 -1.09
C ILE A 123 -6.91 -9.33 -2.13
N TYR A 124 -7.69 -8.27 -2.03
CA TYR A 124 -8.74 -7.87 -2.96
C TYR A 124 -8.18 -6.81 -3.90
N VAL A 125 -8.43 -6.99 -5.19
CA VAL A 125 -7.93 -6.09 -6.24
C VAL A 125 -9.09 -5.68 -7.13
N TYR A 126 -9.26 -4.39 -7.35
CA TYR A 126 -10.18 -3.88 -8.36
C TYR A 126 -9.40 -3.45 -9.60
N ASP A 127 -9.50 -4.26 -10.66
CA ASP A 127 -8.71 -4.11 -11.88
C ASP A 127 -9.66 -3.98 -13.09
N HIS A 128 -9.73 -2.78 -13.68
CA HIS A 128 -10.57 -2.45 -14.83
C HIS A 128 -12.06 -2.92 -14.73
N GLY A 129 -12.68 -2.76 -13.55
CA GLY A 129 -14.08 -3.18 -13.34
C GLY A 129 -14.26 -4.61 -12.83
N TYR A 130 -13.19 -5.40 -12.76
CA TYR A 130 -13.22 -6.75 -12.21
C TYR A 130 -12.72 -6.76 -10.77
N LEU A 131 -13.50 -7.41 -9.89
CA LEU A 131 -13.07 -7.69 -8.53
C LEU A 131 -12.36 -9.05 -8.49
N LEU A 132 -11.08 -9.02 -8.13
CA LEU A 132 -10.21 -10.18 -8.05
C LEU A 132 -9.81 -10.44 -6.59
N THR A 133 -9.48 -11.69 -6.27
CA THR A 133 -9.00 -12.07 -4.94
C THR A 133 -7.82 -13.04 -5.05
N LEU A 134 -6.82 -12.84 -4.20
CA LEU A 134 -5.62 -13.66 -4.11
C LEU A 134 -5.38 -14.04 -2.65
N PRO A 135 -4.95 -15.27 -2.33
CA PRO A 135 -4.54 -15.60 -0.97
C PRO A 135 -3.26 -14.84 -0.61
N ALA A 136 -3.19 -14.25 0.59
CA ALA A 136 -2.04 -13.48 1.06
C ALA A 136 -0.88 -14.38 1.52
N ARG A 137 -0.37 -15.23 0.62
CA ARG A 137 0.78 -16.11 0.86
C ARG A 137 2.06 -15.39 0.44
N ILE A 138 2.53 -14.47 1.29
CA ILE A 138 3.72 -13.67 1.03
C ILE A 138 4.97 -14.49 1.40
N THR A 139 5.61 -15.08 0.40
CA THR A 139 6.92 -15.74 0.56
C THR A 139 8.02 -14.86 -0.02
N TRP A 140 8.93 -14.42 0.83
CA TRP A 140 10.13 -13.70 0.43
C TRP A 140 11.03 -14.64 -0.38
N ARG A 141 11.53 -14.19 -1.53
CA ARG A 141 12.63 -14.90 -2.20
C ARG A 141 13.94 -14.34 -1.66
N ALA A 142 14.73 -15.17 -0.99
CA ALA A 142 16.13 -14.86 -0.75
C ALA A 142 16.83 -14.74 -2.13
N LYS A 143 17.64 -13.70 -2.31
CA LYS A 143 18.57 -13.60 -3.44
C LYS A 143 19.64 -14.67 -3.32
#